data_AF-A0A428EC88-F1
#
_entry.id   AF-A0A428EC88-F1
#
_cell.length_a   1.000
_cell.length_b   1.000
_cell.length_c   1.000
_cell.angle_alpha   90.00
_cell.angle_beta   90.00
_cell.angle_gamma   90.00
#
_symmetry.space_group_name_H-M   'P 1'
#
loop_
_entity.id
_entity.type
_entity.pdbx_description
1 polymer ?
#
loop_
_entity_poly.entity_id
_entity_poly.type
_entity_poly.pdbx_seq_one_letter_code
_entity_poly.pdbx_strand_id
1 'polypeptide(L)'
;MNKDLIETPRFNFFIGDEVFLKGKIVGFNVDENKFVENVVRLEYGQTLNVPNINIYTKNDITDKPKIKVKVQQCVADWIEVCKEHLTTSLYTAMNPNFMKENNQSFDLILWIKKTSNQEAFARAWLDGYEIQGTKYIVTDGNHLYFKNYQEDIEIVRLVDEQPGTMEYVKKFDTKEEAQKAADILGWKVQEVE
;
A
#
# COMPACT_ATOMS: atom_id res chain seq x y z
N MET A 1 24.74 40.67 -34.60
CA MET A 1 24.05 40.40 -33.32
C MET A 1 22.69 39.82 -33.68
N ASN A 2 22.46 38.53 -33.38
CA ASN A 2 21.33 37.78 -33.93
C ASN A 2 20.04 38.23 -33.24
N LYS A 3 19.06 38.73 -34.01
CA LYS A 3 17.81 39.33 -33.47
C LYS A 3 16.91 38.31 -32.77
N ASP A 4 17.13 37.02 -33.02
CA ASP A 4 16.28 35.93 -32.54
C ASP A 4 16.46 35.56 -31.06
N LEU A 5 17.46 36.14 -30.37
CA LEU A 5 17.70 35.88 -28.94
C LEU A 5 16.97 36.86 -28.00
N ILE A 6 16.27 37.87 -28.53
CA ILE A 6 15.68 38.96 -27.74
C ILE A 6 14.20 38.69 -27.40
N GLU A 7 13.54 37.73 -28.06
CA GLU A 7 12.08 37.52 -27.94
C GLU A 7 11.66 36.26 -27.14
N THR A 8 12.57 35.61 -26.42
CA THR A 8 12.17 34.53 -25.50
C THR A 8 11.57 35.14 -24.22
N PRO A 9 10.32 34.84 -23.84
CA PRO A 9 9.72 35.35 -22.61
C PRO A 9 10.60 34.97 -21.42
N ARG A 10 11.20 35.96 -20.75
CA ARG A 10 11.91 35.74 -19.50
C ARG A 10 10.86 35.56 -18.40
N PHE A 11 10.81 34.36 -17.83
CA PHE A 11 9.86 33.99 -16.80
C PHE A 11 10.00 34.85 -15.53
N ASN A 12 8.87 35.07 -14.85
CA ASN A 12 8.58 36.02 -13.77
C ASN A 12 9.27 35.74 -12.41
N PHE A 13 10.57 35.48 -12.39
CA PHE A 13 11.28 35.21 -11.14
C PHE A 13 12.13 36.41 -10.72
N PHE A 14 12.16 36.68 -9.42
CA PHE A 14 12.90 37.78 -8.82
C PHE A 14 14.11 37.25 -8.04
N ILE A 15 15.07 38.15 -7.81
CA ILE A 15 16.19 37.85 -6.92
C ILE A 15 15.62 37.55 -5.53
N GLY A 16 15.93 36.37 -5.00
CA GLY A 16 15.45 35.90 -3.70
C GLY A 16 14.38 34.81 -3.77
N ASP A 17 13.83 34.51 -4.95
CA ASP A 17 12.87 33.41 -5.10
C ASP A 17 13.53 32.05 -4.80
N GLU A 18 12.83 31.21 -4.05
CA GLU A 18 13.21 29.80 -3.87
C GLU A 18 12.84 28.99 -5.12
N VAL A 19 13.79 28.20 -5.64
CA VAL A 19 13.63 27.47 -6.90
C VAL A 19 14.09 26.02 -6.78
N PHE A 20 13.41 25.13 -7.52
CA PHE A 20 13.86 23.76 -7.75
C PHE A 20 14.45 23.63 -9.16
N LEU A 21 15.70 23.18 -9.24
CA LEU A 21 16.40 23.00 -10.51
C LEU A 21 16.34 21.54 -10.96
N LYS A 22 15.93 21.33 -12.22
CA LYS A 22 15.95 20.01 -12.85
C LYS A 22 17.32 19.73 -13.44
N GLY A 23 17.98 18.67 -12.98
CA GLY A 23 19.27 18.21 -13.51
C GLY A 23 19.52 16.72 -13.26
N LYS A 24 20.67 16.21 -13.73
CA LYS A 24 21.13 14.84 -13.49
C LYS A 24 22.46 14.85 -12.77
N ILE A 25 22.60 14.05 -11.71
CA ILE A 25 23.92 13.81 -11.09
C ILE A 25 24.78 13.05 -12.11
N VAL A 26 25.96 13.60 -12.43
CA VAL A 26 26.91 13.03 -13.40
C VAL A 26 28.26 12.72 -12.79
N GLY A 27 28.47 13.06 -11.52
CA GLY A 27 29.69 12.78 -10.80
C GLY A 27 29.68 13.36 -9.39
N PHE A 28 30.82 13.22 -8.72
CA PHE A 28 31.08 13.77 -7.41
C PHE A 28 32.38 14.55 -7.45
N ASN A 29 32.44 15.64 -6.71
CA ASN A 29 33.64 16.44 -6.53
C ASN A 29 33.96 16.55 -5.04
N VAL A 30 35.20 16.89 -4.71
CA VAL A 30 35.63 17.17 -3.34
C VAL A 30 36.09 18.62 -3.31
N ASP A 31 35.46 19.44 -2.46
CA ASP A 31 35.84 20.83 -2.29
C ASP A 31 37.15 20.99 -1.50
N GLU A 32 37.63 22.23 -1.37
CA GLU A 32 38.86 22.57 -0.65
C GLU A 32 38.80 22.20 0.84
N ASN A 33 37.59 22.10 1.41
CA ASN A 33 37.34 21.73 2.80
C ASN A 33 37.09 20.23 2.99
N LYS A 34 37.27 19.43 1.93
CA LYS A 34 37.05 17.97 1.88
C LYS A 34 35.59 17.53 2.02
N PHE A 35 34.62 18.40 1.72
CA PHE A 35 33.23 18.00 1.58
C PHE A 35 32.96 17.43 0.19
N VAL A 36 32.13 16.39 0.14
CA VAL A 36 31.69 15.77 -1.12
C VAL A 36 30.51 16.58 -1.67
N GLU A 37 30.68 17.11 -2.87
CA GLU A 37 29.65 17.80 -3.64
C GLU A 37 29.17 16.93 -4.80
N ASN A 38 27.89 17.06 -5.15
CA ASN A 38 27.30 16.41 -6.31
C ASN A 38 27.50 17.30 -7.55
N VAL A 39 27.99 16.72 -8.64
CA VAL A 39 28.07 17.42 -9.93
C VAL A 39 26.77 17.17 -10.68
N VAL A 40 25.95 18.21 -10.84
CA VAL A 40 24.62 18.15 -11.48
C VAL A 40 24.67 18.80 -12.85
N ARG A 41 24.35 18.05 -13.90
CA ARG A 41 24.23 18.54 -15.28
C ARG A 41 22.80 19.00 -15.58
N LEU A 42 22.66 20.25 -16.02
CA LEU A 42 21.41 20.86 -16.48
C LEU A 42 21.14 20.54 -17.97
N GLU A 43 19.93 20.85 -18.44
CA GLU A 43 19.46 20.51 -19.79
C GLU A 43 20.32 21.09 -20.92
N TYR A 44 20.78 22.34 -20.77
CA TYR A 44 21.69 22.99 -21.72
C TYR A 44 23.17 22.59 -21.56
N GLY A 45 23.46 21.58 -20.73
CA GLY A 45 24.78 20.97 -20.60
C GLY A 45 25.70 21.59 -19.55
N GLN A 46 25.33 22.72 -18.96
CA GLN A 46 26.03 23.32 -17.81
C GLN A 46 26.06 22.37 -16.61
N THR A 47 27.14 22.41 -15.85
CA THR A 47 27.31 21.63 -14.62
C THR A 47 27.39 22.54 -13.40
N LEU A 48 26.68 22.17 -12.34
CA LEU A 48 26.69 22.83 -11.04
C LEU A 48 27.24 21.87 -9.98
N ASN A 49 28.13 22.35 -9.11
CA ASN A 49 28.47 21.62 -7.89
C ASN A 49 27.47 21.97 -6.80
N VAL A 50 26.85 20.96 -6.19
CA VAL A 50 25.76 21.14 -5.25
C VAL A 50 26.04 20.31 -3.99
N PRO A 51 25.99 20.91 -2.79
CA PRO A 51 26.11 20.17 -1.54
C PRO A 51 25.05 19.08 -1.43
N ASN A 52 25.39 17.95 -0.82
CA ASN A 52 24.47 16.82 -0.71
C ASN A 52 23.15 17.18 0.01
N ILE A 53 23.20 18.10 0.99
CA ILE A 53 22.01 18.54 1.74
C ILE A 53 21.00 19.34 0.89
N ASN A 54 21.42 19.84 -0.27
CA ASN A 54 20.58 20.60 -1.19
C ASN A 54 20.03 19.73 -2.34
N ILE A 55 20.35 18.43 -2.37
CA ILE A 55 19.87 17.51 -3.40
C ILE A 55 18.61 16.80 -2.93
N TYR A 56 17.53 17.04 -3.65
CA TYR A 56 16.32 16.23 -3.59
C TYR A 56 16.21 15.45 -4.90
N THR A 57 16.19 14.14 -4.81
CA THR A 57 15.95 13.29 -5.97
C THR A 57 14.48 13.35 -6.36
N LYS A 58 14.16 12.85 -7.56
CA LYS A 58 12.76 12.71 -7.98
C LYS A 58 11.92 11.87 -6.99
N ASN A 59 12.52 10.93 -6.25
CA ASN A 59 11.79 10.21 -5.19
C ASN A 59 11.34 11.11 -4.05
N ASP A 60 12.16 12.11 -3.72
CA ASP A 60 11.96 12.93 -2.54
C ASP A 60 10.89 14.00 -2.80
N ILE A 61 10.63 14.31 -4.08
CA ILE A 61 9.69 15.36 -4.51
C ILE A 61 8.42 14.78 -5.16
N THR A 62 8.52 13.68 -5.90
CA THR A 62 7.35 13.05 -6.52
C THR A 62 6.95 11.83 -5.71
N ASP A 63 5.65 11.71 -5.41
CA ASP A 63 5.01 10.45 -5.02
C ASP A 63 5.25 9.43 -6.14
N LYS A 64 6.44 8.83 -6.16
CA LYS A 64 6.75 7.64 -6.96
C LYS A 64 5.73 6.56 -6.61
N PRO A 65 5.47 5.59 -7.53
CA PRO A 65 4.43 4.58 -7.31
C PRO A 65 4.61 3.95 -5.94
N LYS A 66 3.77 4.38 -5.00
CA LYS A 66 3.73 3.80 -3.67
C LYS A 66 3.22 2.39 -3.90
N ILE A 67 3.98 1.42 -3.42
CA ILE A 67 3.67 0.01 -3.61
C ILE A 67 2.23 -0.19 -3.18
N LYS A 68 1.35 -0.51 -4.13
CA LYS A 68 -0.06 -0.73 -3.84
C LYS A 68 -0.16 -1.85 -2.83
N VAL A 69 -0.84 -1.58 -1.73
CA VAL A 69 -1.10 -2.60 -0.74
C VAL A 69 -2.14 -3.58 -1.29
N LYS A 70 -2.05 -4.83 -0.85
CA LYS A 70 -3.10 -5.82 -1.11
C LYS A 70 -4.15 -5.73 -0.01
N VAL A 71 -5.42 -5.57 -0.38
CA VAL A 71 -6.55 -5.48 0.54
C VAL A 71 -7.63 -6.50 0.20
N GLN A 72 -8.43 -6.89 1.18
CA GLN A 72 -9.60 -7.75 0.94
C GLN A 72 -10.68 -7.00 0.15
N GLN A 73 -11.57 -7.72 -0.52
CA GLN A 73 -12.67 -7.13 -1.31
C GLN A 73 -13.55 -6.22 -0.44
N CYS A 74 -13.96 -6.68 0.75
CA CYS A 74 -14.76 -5.87 1.68
C CYS A 74 -14.09 -4.54 2.09
N VAL A 75 -12.75 -4.50 2.14
CA VAL A 75 -11.98 -3.27 2.41
C VAL A 75 -11.98 -2.36 1.19
N ALA A 76 -11.77 -2.91 -0.01
CA ALA A 76 -11.85 -2.17 -1.26
C ALA A 76 -13.24 -1.53 -1.44
N ASP A 77 -14.30 -2.30 -1.28
CA ASP A 77 -15.68 -1.83 -1.40
C ASP A 77 -15.97 -0.70 -0.42
N TRP A 78 -15.49 -0.82 0.82
CA TRP A 78 -15.67 0.23 1.82
C TRP A 78 -14.91 1.52 1.47
N ILE A 79 -13.70 1.40 0.91
CA ILE A 79 -12.93 2.57 0.44
C ILE A 79 -13.69 3.29 -0.67
N GLU A 80 -14.21 2.57 -1.67
CA GLU A 80 -14.96 3.17 -2.78
C GLU A 80 -16.25 3.83 -2.29
N VAL A 81 -17.04 3.15 -1.44
CA VAL A 81 -18.26 3.74 -0.84
C VAL A 81 -17.94 5.04 -0.09
N CYS A 82 -16.86 5.05 0.69
CA CYS A 82 -16.44 6.24 1.42
C CYS A 82 -16.02 7.41 0.51
N LYS A 83 -15.31 7.12 -0.59
CA LYS A 83 -14.80 8.14 -1.51
C LYS A 83 -15.86 8.65 -2.48
N GLU A 84 -16.72 7.78 -2.98
CA GLU A 84 -17.71 8.11 -4.01
C GLU A 84 -19.06 8.56 -3.43
N HIS A 85 -19.50 7.99 -2.30
CA HIS A 85 -20.88 8.15 -1.83
C HIS A 85 -21.01 8.88 -0.50
N LEU A 86 -20.05 8.69 0.42
CA LEU A 86 -20.12 9.31 1.74
C LEU A 86 -19.28 10.58 1.85
N THR A 87 -18.38 10.84 0.89
CA THR A 87 -17.47 12.01 0.84
C THR A 87 -16.83 12.31 2.20
N THR A 88 -16.29 11.27 2.85
CA THR A 88 -15.84 11.34 4.24
C THR A 88 -14.32 11.37 4.35
N SER A 89 -13.81 11.88 5.48
CA SER A 89 -12.36 11.89 5.74
C SER A 89 -11.83 10.48 6.00
N LEU A 90 -10.54 10.23 5.74
CA LEU A 90 -9.88 8.97 6.08
C LEU A 90 -10.07 8.59 7.56
N TYR A 91 -9.96 9.57 8.47
CA TYR A 91 -10.19 9.37 9.90
C TYR A 91 -11.60 8.86 10.19
N THR A 92 -12.61 9.44 9.54
CA THR A 92 -14.01 9.04 9.71
C THR A 92 -14.28 7.66 9.10
N ALA A 93 -13.72 7.37 7.91
CA ALA A 93 -13.85 6.08 7.24
C ALA A 93 -13.30 4.91 8.08
N MET A 94 -12.31 5.18 8.94
CA MET A 94 -11.70 4.18 9.83
C MET A 94 -12.36 4.12 11.22
N ASN A 95 -13.36 4.97 11.49
CA ASN A 95 -14.02 5.01 12.79
C ASN A 95 -15.01 3.84 12.93
N PRO A 96 -14.85 2.95 13.93
CA PRO A 96 -15.72 1.80 14.13
C PRO A 96 -17.23 2.13 14.27
N ASN A 97 -17.57 3.26 14.90
CA ASN A 97 -18.96 3.64 15.07
C ASN A 97 -19.56 4.10 13.74
N PHE A 98 -18.81 4.88 12.96
CA PHE A 98 -19.22 5.31 11.64
C PHE A 98 -19.41 4.13 10.69
N MET A 99 -18.48 3.18 10.69
CA MET A 99 -18.61 1.93 9.93
C MET A 99 -19.88 1.16 10.31
N LYS A 100 -20.18 1.05 11.61
CA LYS A 100 -21.39 0.38 12.11
C LYS A 100 -22.66 1.07 11.65
N GLU A 101 -22.71 2.40 11.72
CA GLU A 101 -23.84 3.22 11.24
C GLU A 101 -24.07 3.07 9.74
N ASN A 102 -23.02 2.77 8.98
CA ASN A 102 -23.05 2.54 7.53
C ASN A 102 -23.05 1.04 7.16
N ASN A 103 -23.62 0.21 8.04
CA ASN A 103 -23.90 -1.22 7.80
C ASN A 103 -22.67 -2.06 7.42
N GLN A 104 -21.48 -1.68 7.85
CA GLN A 104 -20.29 -2.50 7.65
C GLN A 104 -20.32 -3.73 8.56
N SER A 105 -19.71 -4.83 8.11
CA SER A 105 -19.69 -6.09 8.85
C SER A 105 -18.92 -5.95 10.17
N PHE A 106 -19.29 -6.77 11.16
CA PHE A 106 -18.57 -6.82 12.43
C PHE A 106 -17.10 -7.18 12.23
N ASP A 107 -16.80 -8.07 11.27
CA ASP A 107 -15.44 -8.49 10.95
C ASP A 107 -14.60 -7.36 10.37
N LEU A 108 -15.15 -6.54 9.46
CA LEU A 108 -14.44 -5.37 8.94
C LEU A 108 -14.21 -4.31 10.03
N ILE A 109 -15.18 -4.11 10.90
CA ILE A 109 -15.05 -3.21 12.06
C ILE A 109 -13.99 -3.72 13.05
N LEU A 110 -13.89 -5.03 13.26
CA LEU A 110 -12.85 -5.61 14.10
C LEU A 110 -11.48 -5.52 13.41
N TRP A 111 -11.45 -5.76 12.10
CA TRP A 111 -10.25 -5.68 11.27
C TRP A 111 -9.61 -4.29 11.34
N ILE A 112 -10.39 -3.21 11.23
CA ILE A 112 -9.85 -1.83 11.27
C ILE A 112 -9.31 -1.43 12.65
N LYS A 113 -9.65 -2.15 13.73
CA LYS A 113 -9.13 -1.84 15.07
C LYS A 113 -7.65 -2.18 15.23
N LYS A 114 -7.09 -3.03 14.36
CA LYS A 114 -5.66 -3.39 14.38
C LYS A 114 -4.83 -2.29 13.73
N THR A 115 -3.82 -1.77 14.42
CA THR A 115 -2.96 -0.68 13.93
C THR A 115 -2.29 -0.99 12.58
N SER A 116 -1.88 -2.24 12.34
CA SER A 116 -1.31 -2.67 11.05
C SER A 116 -2.31 -2.56 9.90
N ASN A 117 -3.59 -2.85 10.18
CA ASN A 117 -4.67 -2.79 9.20
C ASN A 117 -5.10 -1.35 8.94
N GLN A 118 -5.00 -0.49 9.95
CA GLN A 118 -5.17 0.95 9.80
C GLN A 118 -4.13 1.55 8.85
N GLU A 119 -2.86 1.14 8.98
CA GLU A 119 -1.81 1.55 8.04
C GLU A 119 -2.10 1.03 6.62
N ALA A 120 -2.49 -0.24 6.48
CA ALA A 120 -2.86 -0.81 5.19
C ALA A 120 -4.04 -0.06 4.55
N PHE A 121 -5.08 0.25 5.33
CA PHE A 121 -6.24 1.02 4.87
C PHE A 121 -5.83 2.43 4.42
N ALA A 122 -5.02 3.13 5.21
CA ALA A 122 -4.55 4.47 4.89
C ALA A 122 -3.70 4.50 3.61
N ARG A 123 -2.81 3.51 3.43
CA ARG A 123 -2.05 3.35 2.18
C ARG A 123 -2.96 3.04 1.01
N ALA A 124 -3.90 2.10 1.15
CA ALA A 124 -4.88 1.78 0.11
C ALA A 124 -5.68 3.03 -0.34
N TRP A 125 -6.09 3.85 0.63
CA TRP A 125 -6.85 5.08 0.38
C TRP A 125 -6.07 6.13 -0.43
N LEU A 126 -4.79 6.35 -0.07
CA LEU A 126 -3.93 7.40 -0.62
C LEU A 126 -3.22 6.96 -1.90
N ASP A 127 -2.73 5.73 -1.92
CA ASP A 127 -1.78 5.20 -2.90
C ASP A 127 -2.46 4.27 -3.92
N GLY A 128 -3.71 3.91 -3.65
CA GLY A 128 -4.42 2.84 -4.33
C GLY A 128 -4.03 1.46 -3.81
N TYR A 129 -4.76 0.45 -4.29
CA TYR A 129 -4.64 -0.91 -3.80
C TYR A 129 -4.77 -1.94 -4.93
N GLU A 130 -4.35 -3.16 -4.64
CA GLU A 130 -4.69 -4.37 -5.38
C GLU A 130 -5.63 -5.21 -4.52
N ILE A 131 -6.59 -5.88 -5.14
CA ILE A 131 -7.48 -6.78 -4.40
C ILE A 131 -6.74 -8.10 -4.20
N GLN A 132 -6.67 -8.56 -2.95
CA GLN A 132 -6.17 -9.88 -2.61
C GLN A 132 -7.08 -10.93 -3.25
N GLY A 133 -6.49 -11.90 -3.96
CA GLY A 133 -7.26 -12.99 -4.55
C GLY A 133 -8.01 -13.83 -3.50
N THR A 134 -9.09 -14.48 -3.95
CA THR A 134 -9.95 -15.35 -3.15
C THR A 134 -9.13 -16.38 -2.37
N LYS A 135 -9.42 -16.52 -1.07
CA LYS A 135 -8.85 -17.56 -0.24
C LYS A 135 -9.81 -18.74 -0.14
N TYR A 136 -9.27 -19.92 0.08
CA TYR A 136 -10.05 -21.15 0.18
C TYR A 136 -9.76 -21.84 1.51
N ILE A 137 -10.78 -22.34 2.18
CA ILE A 137 -10.69 -23.18 3.38
C ILE A 137 -11.28 -24.55 3.10
N VAL A 138 -10.97 -25.52 3.96
CA VAL A 138 -11.48 -26.90 3.87
C VAL A 138 -12.29 -27.20 5.11
N THR A 139 -13.55 -27.65 4.92
CA THR A 139 -14.53 -27.89 5.99
C THR A 139 -15.54 -28.96 5.59
N ASP A 140 -16.08 -29.73 6.53
CA ASP A 140 -17.27 -30.58 6.33
C ASP A 140 -18.59 -29.88 6.70
N GLY A 141 -18.51 -28.62 7.16
CA GLY A 141 -19.64 -27.86 7.71
C GLY A 141 -19.78 -27.92 9.23
N ASN A 142 -18.99 -28.77 9.91
CA ASN A 142 -18.92 -28.88 11.38
C ASN A 142 -17.50 -28.72 11.92
N HIS A 143 -16.49 -28.87 11.07
CA HIS A 143 -15.08 -28.84 11.40
C HIS A 143 -14.27 -27.95 10.45
N LEU A 144 -13.18 -27.35 10.94
CA LEU A 144 -12.26 -26.54 10.16
C LEU A 144 -10.85 -27.17 10.15
N TYR A 145 -10.15 -27.01 9.03
CA TYR A 145 -8.77 -27.45 8.84
C TYR A 145 -7.77 -26.39 9.29
N PHE A 146 -6.90 -26.71 10.26
CA PHE A 146 -5.85 -25.82 10.79
C PHE A 146 -4.45 -26.33 10.40
N LYS A 147 -3.50 -25.41 10.27
CA LYS A 147 -2.08 -25.74 10.05
C LYS A 147 -1.27 -25.32 11.28
N ASN A 148 -0.75 -26.29 12.04
CA ASN A 148 0.32 -26.00 13.01
C ASN A 148 1.71 -26.21 12.40
N TYR A 149 2.68 -25.44 12.90
CA TYR A 149 4.10 -25.70 12.70
C TYR A 149 4.45 -26.94 13.53
N GLN A 150 4.97 -27.99 12.89
CA GLN A 150 5.29 -29.33 13.41
C GLN A 150 4.18 -30.38 13.17
N GLU A 151 4.13 -30.83 11.91
CA GLU A 151 3.65 -32.12 11.36
C GLU A 151 2.25 -32.69 11.69
N ASP A 152 1.51 -32.17 12.67
CA ASP A 152 0.17 -32.69 13.00
C ASP A 152 -0.97 -31.77 12.49
N ILE A 153 -1.93 -32.38 11.80
CA ILE A 153 -3.18 -31.74 11.36
C ILE A 153 -4.13 -31.68 12.56
N GLU A 154 -4.58 -30.47 12.91
CA GLU A 154 -5.60 -30.29 13.95
C GLU A 154 -6.98 -30.04 13.33
N ILE A 155 -7.97 -30.80 13.77
CA ILE A 155 -9.38 -30.71 13.36
C ILE A 155 -10.17 -30.16 14.55
N VAL A 156 -10.73 -28.95 14.41
CA VAL A 156 -11.50 -28.28 15.47
C VAL A 156 -12.98 -28.23 15.09
N ARG A 157 -13.88 -28.45 16.05
CA ARG A 157 -15.34 -28.31 15.89
C ARG A 157 -15.76 -26.85 15.92
N LEU A 158 -16.68 -26.45 15.03
CA LEU A 158 -17.26 -25.10 14.94
C LEU A 158 -18.01 -24.67 16.22
N VAL A 159 -18.39 -25.60 17.09
CA VAL A 159 -19.10 -25.28 18.35
C VAL A 159 -18.21 -24.45 19.31
N ASP A 160 -16.90 -24.48 19.13
CA ASP A 160 -15.92 -23.71 19.90
C ASP A 160 -15.52 -22.38 19.20
N GLU A 161 -16.37 -21.80 18.33
CA GLU A 161 -16.18 -20.51 17.64
C GLU A 161 -15.97 -19.33 18.62
N GLN A 162 -14.78 -19.24 19.20
CA GLN A 162 -14.30 -18.06 19.88
C GLN A 162 -13.97 -16.96 18.85
N PRO A 163 -14.22 -15.68 19.15
CA PRO A 163 -13.83 -14.58 18.28
C PRO A 163 -12.33 -14.67 17.92
N GLY A 164 -12.01 -14.81 16.63
CA GLY A 164 -10.63 -14.96 16.15
C GLY A 164 -10.24 -16.36 15.65
N THR A 165 -11.09 -17.38 15.78
CA THR A 165 -10.82 -18.74 15.26
C THR A 165 -10.44 -18.76 13.78
N MET A 166 -11.08 -17.93 12.95
CA MET A 166 -10.80 -17.79 11.51
C MET A 166 -9.41 -17.24 11.17
N GLU A 167 -8.65 -16.73 12.14
CA GLU A 167 -7.25 -16.32 11.94
C GLU A 167 -6.30 -17.52 11.85
N TYR A 168 -6.63 -18.61 12.54
CA TYR A 168 -5.79 -19.81 12.62
C TYR A 168 -6.14 -20.86 11.57
N VAL A 169 -7.30 -20.74 10.92
CA VAL A 169 -7.73 -21.64 9.85
C VAL A 169 -6.76 -21.56 8.68
N LYS A 170 -6.38 -22.72 8.15
CA LYS A 170 -5.51 -22.78 6.98
C LYS A 170 -6.24 -22.27 5.75
N LYS A 171 -5.82 -21.09 5.28
CA LYS A 171 -6.28 -20.46 4.04
C LYS A 171 -5.31 -20.82 2.90
N PHE A 172 -5.86 -21.34 1.82
CA PHE A 172 -5.16 -21.65 0.58
C PHE A 172 -5.32 -20.51 -0.41
N ASP A 173 -4.28 -20.24 -1.20
CA ASP A 173 -4.28 -19.24 -2.27
C ASP A 173 -5.01 -19.72 -3.53
N THR A 174 -5.13 -21.05 -3.70
CA THR A 174 -5.75 -21.65 -4.88
C THR A 174 -6.78 -22.71 -4.48
N LYS A 175 -7.83 -22.82 -5.28
CA LYS A 175 -8.85 -23.85 -5.12
C LYS A 175 -8.29 -25.26 -5.28
N GLU A 176 -7.30 -25.42 -6.16
CA GLU A 176 -6.67 -26.71 -6.45
C GLU A 176 -5.90 -27.25 -5.24
N GLU A 177 -5.15 -26.41 -4.54
CA GLU A 177 -4.47 -26.82 -3.30
C GLU A 177 -5.45 -27.15 -2.18
N ALA A 178 -6.49 -26.32 -2.02
CA ALA A 178 -7.55 -26.61 -1.06
C ALA A 178 -8.26 -27.93 -1.38
N GLN A 179 -8.51 -28.21 -2.67
CA GLN A 179 -9.19 -29.43 -3.11
C GLN A 179 -8.37 -30.68 -2.81
N LYS A 180 -7.04 -30.65 -3.00
CA LYS A 180 -6.17 -31.77 -2.61
C LYS A 180 -6.29 -32.12 -1.13
N ALA A 181 -6.34 -31.10 -0.26
CA ALA A 181 -6.55 -31.30 1.17
C ALA A 181 -7.97 -31.80 1.48
N ALA A 182 -8.98 -31.24 0.81
CA ALA A 182 -10.36 -31.66 0.94
C ALA A 182 -10.57 -33.13 0.53
N ASP A 183 -9.94 -33.58 -0.55
CA ASP A 183 -10.04 -34.95 -1.06
C ASP A 183 -9.44 -35.98 -0.07
N ILE A 184 -8.33 -35.63 0.60
CA ILE A 184 -7.72 -36.47 1.64
C ILE A 184 -8.65 -36.62 2.85
N LEU A 185 -9.34 -35.54 3.22
CA LEU A 185 -10.21 -35.50 4.40
C LEU A 185 -11.65 -35.94 4.11
N GLY A 186 -12.04 -36.06 2.83
CA GLY A 186 -13.44 -36.27 2.42
C GLY A 186 -14.34 -35.06 2.67
N TRP A 187 -13.77 -33.84 2.66
CA TRP A 187 -14.44 -32.58 2.99
C TRP A 187 -14.71 -31.74 1.74
N LYS A 188 -15.33 -30.56 1.92
CA LYS A 188 -15.56 -29.59 0.84
C LYS A 188 -14.66 -28.37 0.97
N VAL A 189 -14.39 -27.75 -0.17
CA VAL A 189 -13.72 -26.44 -0.25
C VAL A 189 -14.76 -25.34 -0.15
N GLN A 190 -14.47 -24.31 0.65
CA GLN A 190 -15.28 -23.11 0.77
C GLN A 190 -14.42 -21.87 0.49
N GLU A 191 -14.97 -20.94 -0.29
CA GLU A 191 -14.35 -19.64 -0.54
C GLU A 191 -14.54 -18.72 0.67
N VAL A 192 -13.50 -17.98 1.02
CA VAL A 192 -13.49 -16.97 2.09
C VAL A 192 -12.75 -15.72 1.64
N GLU A 193 -13.19 -14.57 2.13
CA GLU A 193 -12.54 -13.27 1.94
C GLU A 193 -11.46 -13.00 3.01
#